data_AF-A0AAD5L851-F1
#
_entry.id   AF-A0AAD5L851-F1
#
_cell.length_a   1.000
_cell.length_b   1.000
_cell.length_c   1.000
_cell.angle_alpha   90.00
_cell.angle_beta   90.00
_cell.angle_gamma   90.00
#
_symmetry.space_group_name_H-M   'P 1'
#
loop_
_entity.id
_entity.type
_entity.pdbx_description
1 polymer ?
#
loop_
_entity_poly.entity_id
_entity_poly.type
_entity_poly.pdbx_seq_one_letter_code
_entity_poly.pdbx_strand_id
1 'polypeptide(L)'
;MSPSPSAPTGCNYTCKLYFDPRADQSDTGGYWITDDQLRQRLANLIDTEERIQNASVYSNPLSSWQATNAMFYHAFIVMETNDWWWSIEKNTEGITIQRSRDIGSVRDMYQRKRRTTGWTPLTKIRKNETTGGGNTTIKELINYIWRKDCLNDVYHLLAANCQIFAAMVFDRIKSPYNDQVYFDEAADLPRSTTSSCYMNVDQVFNEVQRLSASETFTKLEIYKVPVSSWNIPDFFVPVFLLPLFLIITAPIAAPIIAAISALGYTTTKISELFSHHLFVIFETDEKTYWSFERLPTRFTIQRARNKDILLKECQRISRNTLLVNLEKSDVAVRHQNMNAVLEFIWRRERCDIFYLPAAFCGQIALQVYDQFKRT
;
A
#
# COMPACT_ATOMS: atom_id res chain seq x y z
N MET A 1 34.88 -20.86 -15.81
CA MET A 1 33.84 -21.08 -14.79
C MET A 1 32.50 -21.00 -15.48
N SER A 2 31.79 -22.12 -15.53
CA SER A 2 30.47 -22.25 -16.15
C SER A 2 29.44 -21.40 -15.39
N PRO A 3 28.43 -20.81 -16.07
CA PRO A 3 27.30 -20.22 -15.38
C PRO A 3 26.53 -21.33 -14.64
N SER A 4 26.29 -21.12 -13.34
CA SER A 4 25.44 -21.99 -12.53
C SER A 4 24.06 -22.14 -13.18
N PRO A 5 23.46 -23.35 -13.12
CA PRO A 5 22.13 -23.56 -13.66
C PRO A 5 21.11 -22.75 -12.86
N SER A 6 20.36 -21.91 -13.58
CA SER A 6 19.15 -21.26 -13.12
C SER A 6 18.19 -22.29 -12.51
N ALA A 7 17.73 -22.03 -11.29
CA ALA A 7 16.70 -22.84 -10.63
C ALA A 7 15.42 -22.89 -11.51
N PRO A 8 14.93 -24.08 -11.89
CA PRO A 8 13.70 -24.21 -12.64
C PRO A 8 12.51 -24.29 -11.68
N THR A 9 11.52 -23.39 -11.84
CA THR A 9 10.06 -23.56 -11.65
C THR A 9 9.38 -22.22 -11.30
N GLY A 10 9.32 -21.30 -12.26
CA GLY A 10 8.22 -20.34 -12.31
C GLY A 10 7.17 -20.93 -13.24
N CYS A 11 5.96 -21.19 -12.76
CA CYS A 11 4.86 -21.50 -13.68
C CYS A 11 4.68 -20.33 -14.65
N ASN A 12 4.24 -20.58 -15.88
CA ASN A 12 3.89 -19.55 -16.88
C ASN A 12 2.68 -18.72 -16.39
N TYR A 13 2.89 -17.86 -15.40
CA TYR A 13 1.88 -16.94 -14.89
C TYR A 13 1.54 -15.91 -15.96
N THR A 14 0.25 -15.73 -16.26
CA THR A 14 -0.14 -14.96 -17.45
C THR A 14 -0.41 -13.48 -17.21
N CYS A 15 -0.39 -13.03 -15.94
CA CYS A 15 -0.73 -11.66 -15.53
C CYS A 15 -2.09 -11.19 -16.09
N LYS A 16 -3.08 -12.10 -16.17
CA LYS A 16 -4.43 -11.80 -16.68
C LYS A 16 -5.46 -11.70 -15.56
N LEU A 17 -6.52 -10.96 -15.83
CA LEU A 17 -7.66 -10.78 -14.94
C LEU A 17 -8.92 -11.33 -15.60
N TYR A 18 -9.61 -12.24 -14.91
CA TYR A 18 -10.90 -12.78 -15.32
C TYR A 18 -12.01 -12.21 -14.45
N PHE A 19 -13.10 -11.76 -15.07
CA PHE A 19 -14.28 -11.27 -14.37
C PHE A 19 -15.55 -11.98 -14.82
N ASP A 20 -16.32 -12.51 -13.85
CA ASP A 20 -17.66 -13.06 -14.08
C ASP A 20 -18.70 -12.28 -13.26
N PRO A 21 -19.49 -11.40 -13.90
CA PRO A 21 -20.45 -10.57 -13.19
C PRO A 21 -21.70 -11.32 -12.72
N ARG A 22 -21.94 -12.56 -13.19
CA ARG A 22 -23.15 -13.37 -12.92
C ARG A 22 -22.83 -14.87 -13.04
N ALA A 23 -22.06 -15.39 -12.09
CA ALA A 23 -21.58 -16.77 -12.13
C ALA A 23 -22.70 -17.84 -12.03
N ASP A 24 -23.91 -17.44 -11.59
CA ASP A 24 -25.13 -18.26 -11.52
C ASP A 24 -25.89 -18.40 -12.85
N GLN A 25 -25.57 -17.61 -13.87
CA GLN A 25 -26.33 -17.58 -15.12
C GLN A 25 -25.55 -18.23 -16.27
N SER A 26 -26.19 -19.08 -17.08
CA SER A 26 -25.53 -19.79 -18.20
C SER A 26 -25.04 -18.87 -19.33
N ASP A 27 -25.74 -17.76 -19.59
CA ASP A 27 -25.65 -17.06 -20.89
C ASP A 27 -24.75 -15.79 -20.86
N THR A 28 -24.29 -15.37 -19.69
CA THR A 28 -23.54 -14.12 -19.49
C THR A 28 -22.04 -14.30 -19.35
N GLY A 29 -21.52 -15.50 -19.69
CA GLY A 29 -20.11 -15.97 -19.64
C GLY A 29 -19.06 -14.96 -19.17
N GLY A 30 -18.31 -15.29 -18.10
CA GLY A 30 -17.19 -14.45 -17.69
C GLY A 30 -16.11 -14.34 -18.76
N TYR A 31 -15.31 -13.27 -18.68
CA TYR A 31 -14.40 -12.87 -19.74
C TYR A 31 -13.12 -12.28 -19.17
N TRP A 32 -12.05 -12.39 -19.95
CA TRP A 32 -10.75 -11.78 -19.64
C TRP A 32 -10.80 -10.29 -19.92
N ILE A 33 -10.27 -9.48 -19.00
CA ILE A 33 -10.22 -8.02 -19.11
C ILE A 33 -8.88 -7.49 -18.66
N THR A 34 -8.60 -6.25 -19.04
CA THR A 34 -7.54 -5.45 -18.41
C THR A 34 -8.04 -4.84 -17.10
N ASP A 35 -7.12 -4.36 -16.27
CA ASP A 35 -7.48 -3.73 -14.99
C ASP A 35 -8.29 -2.44 -15.16
N ASP A 36 -7.97 -1.64 -16.19
CA ASP A 36 -8.74 -0.44 -16.53
C ASP A 36 -10.18 -0.80 -16.93
N GLN A 37 -10.34 -1.87 -17.71
CA GLN A 37 -11.66 -2.38 -18.09
C GLN A 37 -12.41 -2.94 -16.87
N LEU A 38 -11.72 -3.54 -15.90
CA LEU A 38 -12.34 -3.97 -14.65
C LEU A 38 -12.91 -2.76 -13.92
N ARG A 39 -12.15 -1.69 -13.70
CA ARG A 39 -12.65 -0.50 -12.99
C ARG A 39 -13.86 0.11 -13.69
N GLN A 40 -13.80 0.27 -15.01
CA GLN A 40 -14.93 0.79 -15.80
C GLN A 40 -16.15 -0.12 -15.69
N ARG A 41 -15.97 -1.44 -15.79
CA ARG A 41 -17.07 -2.40 -15.70
C ARG A 41 -17.63 -2.51 -14.28
N LEU A 42 -16.80 -2.49 -13.25
CA LEU A 42 -17.26 -2.42 -11.86
C LEU A 42 -18.08 -1.15 -11.63
N ALA A 43 -17.57 0.00 -12.07
CA ALA A 43 -18.28 1.28 -11.93
C ALA A 43 -19.63 1.29 -12.66
N ASN A 44 -19.74 0.60 -13.80
CA ASN A 44 -20.95 0.58 -14.62
C ASN A 44 -21.93 -0.56 -14.27
N LEU A 45 -21.45 -1.68 -13.72
CA LEU A 45 -22.26 -2.89 -13.49
C LEU A 45 -22.67 -3.07 -12.01
N ILE A 46 -22.10 -2.27 -11.11
CA ILE A 46 -22.08 -2.54 -9.67
C ILE A 46 -22.26 -1.23 -8.94
N ASP A 47 -23.07 -1.25 -7.90
CA ASP A 47 -23.05 -0.19 -6.92
C ASP A 47 -21.65 -0.17 -6.29
N THR A 48 -20.83 0.81 -6.65
CA THR A 48 -19.43 0.88 -6.19
C THR A 48 -19.31 1.05 -4.68
N GLU A 49 -20.41 1.40 -4.03
CA GLU A 49 -20.52 1.59 -2.59
C GLU A 49 -21.02 0.32 -1.88
N GLU A 50 -21.13 -0.80 -2.60
CA GLU A 50 -21.50 -2.08 -2.03
C GLU A 50 -20.51 -2.48 -0.93
N ARG A 51 -21.03 -2.51 0.31
CA ARG A 51 -20.26 -2.78 1.52
C ARG A 51 -20.15 -4.27 1.76
N ILE A 52 -18.96 -4.71 2.14
CA ILE A 52 -18.73 -6.07 2.58
C ILE A 52 -19.36 -6.23 3.96
N GLN A 53 -20.29 -7.18 4.09
CA GLN A 53 -20.89 -7.55 5.37
C GLN A 53 -20.00 -8.57 6.11
N ASN A 54 -19.60 -9.63 5.40
CA ASN A 54 -18.75 -10.69 5.90
C ASN A 54 -17.73 -11.10 4.85
N ALA A 55 -16.55 -11.54 5.29
CA ALA A 55 -15.57 -12.17 4.43
C ALA A 55 -15.07 -13.46 5.05
N SER A 56 -14.65 -14.41 4.23
CA SER A 56 -14.19 -15.71 4.68
C SER A 56 -13.10 -16.25 3.79
N VAL A 57 -12.05 -16.80 4.40
CA VAL A 57 -11.02 -17.56 3.70
C VAL A 57 -11.56 -18.97 3.49
N TYR A 58 -11.58 -19.42 2.24
CA TYR A 58 -11.88 -20.79 1.87
C TYR A 58 -10.63 -21.48 1.30
N SER A 59 -10.63 -22.81 1.38
CA SER A 59 -9.59 -23.63 0.76
C SER A 59 -10.12 -24.89 0.11
N ASN A 60 -9.43 -25.35 -0.92
CA ASN A 60 -9.70 -26.59 -1.64
C ASN A 60 -8.39 -27.29 -2.03
N PRO A 61 -8.39 -28.60 -2.32
CA PRO A 61 -7.20 -29.30 -2.81
C PRO A 61 -6.71 -28.72 -4.14
N LEU A 62 -5.40 -28.77 -4.38
CA LEU A 62 -4.79 -28.47 -5.68
C LEU A 62 -5.11 -29.57 -6.72
N SER A 63 -5.28 -30.82 -6.28
CA SER A 63 -5.53 -31.98 -7.13
C SER A 63 -6.58 -32.90 -6.55
N SER A 64 -7.42 -33.49 -7.40
CA SER A 64 -8.46 -34.45 -7.03
C SER A 64 -7.90 -35.75 -6.47
N TRP A 65 -6.62 -36.04 -6.72
CA TRP A 65 -5.93 -37.21 -6.18
C TRP A 65 -5.46 -37.04 -4.73
N GLN A 66 -5.53 -35.82 -4.17
CA GLN A 66 -5.09 -35.58 -2.80
C GLN A 66 -6.00 -36.29 -1.79
N ALA A 67 -5.36 -36.97 -0.82
CA ALA A 67 -6.04 -37.56 0.33
C ALA A 67 -6.19 -36.57 1.50
N THR A 68 -5.37 -35.52 1.55
CA THR A 68 -5.36 -34.45 2.56
C THR A 68 -4.93 -33.10 1.96
N ASN A 69 -5.38 -32.01 2.59
CA ASN A 69 -5.11 -30.62 2.20
C ASN A 69 -4.27 -29.87 3.24
N ALA A 70 -3.60 -30.58 4.16
CA ALA A 70 -2.92 -29.96 5.30
C ALA A 70 -1.72 -29.07 4.91
N MET A 71 -1.02 -29.38 3.81
CA MET A 71 0.19 -28.67 3.38
C MET A 71 0.04 -28.05 1.98
N PHE A 72 -0.73 -28.67 1.08
CA PHE A 72 -0.92 -28.21 -0.29
C PHE A 72 -2.40 -27.98 -0.56
N TYR A 73 -2.82 -26.72 -0.59
CA TYR A 73 -4.19 -26.33 -0.88
C TYR A 73 -4.20 -25.03 -1.67
N HIS A 74 -5.27 -24.81 -2.43
CA HIS A 74 -5.59 -23.51 -2.99
C HIS A 74 -6.38 -22.71 -1.96
N ALA A 75 -6.10 -21.41 -1.84
CA ALA A 75 -6.83 -20.51 -0.96
C ALA A 75 -7.50 -19.40 -1.77
N PHE A 76 -8.72 -19.05 -1.38
CA PHE A 76 -9.51 -18.00 -2.00
C PHE A 76 -10.42 -17.31 -0.99
N ILE A 77 -10.85 -16.10 -1.31
CA ILE A 77 -11.74 -15.32 -0.46
C ILE A 77 -13.15 -15.35 -1.02
N VAL A 78 -14.13 -15.55 -0.14
CA VAL A 78 -15.55 -15.34 -0.43
C VAL A 78 -16.06 -14.20 0.45
N MET A 79 -16.78 -13.26 -0.13
CA MET A 79 -17.35 -12.11 0.56
C MET A 79 -18.85 -12.07 0.35
N GLU A 80 -19.55 -11.67 1.41
CA GLU A 80 -20.96 -11.38 1.42
C GLU A 80 -21.16 -9.87 1.40
N THR A 81 -22.06 -9.41 0.55
CA THR A 81 -22.54 -8.03 0.50
C THR A 81 -24.06 -8.04 0.64
N ASN A 82 -24.75 -6.90 0.45
CA ASN A 82 -26.20 -6.82 0.65
C ASN A 82 -26.99 -7.77 -0.27
N ASP A 83 -26.62 -7.84 -1.55
CA ASP A 83 -27.38 -8.57 -2.58
C ASP A 83 -26.56 -9.64 -3.30
N TRP A 84 -25.26 -9.73 -3.01
CA TRP A 84 -24.32 -10.54 -3.77
C TRP A 84 -23.35 -11.31 -2.88
N TRP A 85 -22.91 -12.43 -3.43
CA TRP A 85 -21.74 -13.16 -3.01
C TRP A 85 -20.64 -12.94 -4.02
N TRP A 86 -19.44 -12.71 -3.53
CA TRP A 86 -18.26 -12.45 -4.32
C TRP A 86 -17.19 -13.48 -4.01
N SER A 87 -16.36 -13.84 -4.98
CA SER A 87 -15.10 -14.52 -4.70
C SER A 87 -13.94 -13.94 -5.49
N ILE A 88 -12.78 -13.86 -4.82
CA ILE A 88 -11.52 -13.39 -5.40
C ILE A 88 -10.45 -14.43 -5.10
N GLU A 89 -9.68 -14.79 -6.12
CA GLU A 89 -8.56 -15.72 -5.99
C GLU A 89 -7.48 -15.47 -7.03
N LYS A 90 -6.27 -15.94 -6.73
CA LYS A 90 -5.10 -15.86 -7.62
C LYS A 90 -4.51 -17.24 -7.85
N ASN A 91 -4.25 -17.60 -9.10
CA ASN A 91 -3.59 -18.86 -9.48
C ASN A 91 -2.60 -18.64 -10.65
N THR A 92 -2.14 -19.71 -11.28
CA THR A 92 -1.23 -19.64 -12.43
C THR A 92 -1.85 -18.98 -13.67
N GLU A 93 -3.17 -18.97 -13.81
CA GLU A 93 -3.83 -18.30 -14.93
C GLU A 93 -3.91 -16.79 -14.71
N GLY A 94 -4.11 -16.34 -13.47
CA GLY A 94 -4.36 -14.93 -13.22
C GLY A 94 -5.03 -14.66 -11.88
N ILE A 95 -5.66 -13.49 -11.80
CA ILE A 95 -6.64 -13.18 -10.75
C ILE A 95 -8.03 -13.41 -11.33
N THR A 96 -8.87 -14.15 -10.60
CA THR A 96 -10.28 -14.32 -10.92
C THR A 96 -11.12 -13.57 -9.90
N ILE A 97 -12.05 -12.75 -10.39
CA ILE A 97 -13.10 -12.12 -9.60
C ILE A 97 -14.43 -12.58 -10.17
N GLN A 98 -15.31 -13.10 -9.34
CA GLN A 98 -16.64 -13.51 -9.77
C GLN A 98 -17.67 -13.14 -8.71
N ARG A 99 -18.90 -12.86 -9.14
CA ARG A 99 -20.02 -12.59 -8.24
C ARG A 99 -21.27 -13.34 -8.65
N SER A 100 -22.13 -13.61 -7.69
CA SER A 100 -23.41 -14.29 -7.89
C SER A 100 -24.38 -13.96 -6.76
N ARG A 101 -25.68 -14.14 -7.00
CA ARG A 101 -26.68 -14.13 -5.92
C ARG A 101 -26.70 -15.43 -5.11
N ASP A 102 -26.07 -16.48 -5.62
CA ASP A 102 -25.95 -17.77 -4.96
C ASP A 102 -24.51 -17.97 -4.45
N ILE A 103 -24.38 -18.25 -3.14
CA ILE A 103 -23.10 -18.54 -2.52
C ILE A 103 -22.43 -19.77 -3.15
N GLY A 104 -23.21 -20.80 -3.53
CA GLY A 104 -22.68 -22.02 -4.14
C GLY A 104 -21.91 -21.72 -5.43
N SER A 105 -22.44 -20.79 -6.23
CA SER A 105 -21.88 -20.35 -7.50
C SER A 105 -20.55 -19.58 -7.38
N VAL A 106 -20.18 -19.10 -6.19
CA VAL A 106 -18.85 -18.49 -5.96
C VAL A 106 -17.94 -19.32 -5.05
N ARG A 107 -18.52 -20.06 -4.10
CA ARG A 107 -17.82 -20.93 -3.16
C ARG A 107 -17.37 -22.22 -3.82
N ASP A 108 -18.28 -22.89 -4.53
CA ASP A 108 -18.07 -24.24 -5.06
C ASP A 108 -17.61 -24.24 -6.51
N MET A 109 -17.70 -23.09 -7.19
CA MET A 109 -17.36 -22.95 -8.60
C MET A 109 -16.19 -21.98 -8.79
N TYR A 110 -15.35 -22.27 -9.78
CA TYR A 110 -14.28 -21.43 -10.30
C TYR A 110 -14.47 -21.29 -11.81
N GLN A 111 -14.70 -20.08 -12.32
CA GLN A 111 -14.97 -19.85 -13.74
C GLN A 111 -16.04 -20.83 -14.28
N ARG A 112 -17.14 -20.99 -13.52
CA ARG A 112 -18.28 -21.89 -13.85
C ARG A 112 -17.95 -23.39 -13.91
N LYS A 113 -16.77 -23.80 -13.44
CA LYS A 113 -16.39 -25.20 -13.24
C LYS A 113 -16.39 -25.51 -11.75
N ARG A 114 -16.77 -26.73 -11.37
CA ARG A 114 -16.66 -27.14 -9.95
C ARG A 114 -15.21 -27.06 -9.51
N ARG A 115 -14.98 -26.44 -8.34
CA ARG A 115 -13.68 -26.46 -7.68
C ARG A 115 -13.29 -27.90 -7.38
N THR A 116 -11.98 -28.14 -7.43
CA THR A 116 -11.40 -29.44 -7.12
C THR A 116 -11.80 -29.86 -5.71
N THR A 117 -12.34 -31.06 -5.58
CA THR A 117 -12.45 -31.79 -4.32
C THR A 117 -11.65 -33.07 -4.47
N GLY A 118 -11.01 -33.54 -3.40
CA GLY A 118 -10.34 -34.83 -3.43
C GLY A 118 -11.32 -35.97 -3.21
N TRP A 119 -10.79 -37.19 -3.17
CA TRP A 119 -11.58 -38.42 -3.05
C TRP A 119 -12.01 -38.75 -1.61
N THR A 120 -11.55 -37.99 -0.60
CA THR A 120 -11.89 -38.20 0.81
C THR A 120 -12.72 -37.03 1.38
N PRO A 121 -13.54 -37.25 2.43
CA PRO A 121 -14.26 -36.16 3.11
C PRO A 121 -13.35 -35.05 3.66
N LEU A 122 -12.09 -35.37 3.96
CA LEU A 122 -11.08 -34.43 4.44
C LEU A 122 -10.63 -33.45 3.35
N THR A 123 -10.98 -33.69 2.09
CA THR A 123 -10.59 -32.88 0.93
C THR A 123 -11.74 -32.10 0.30
N LYS A 124 -12.86 -31.97 1.04
CA LYS A 124 -13.93 -31.02 0.72
C LYS A 124 -13.44 -29.58 0.84
N ILE A 125 -14.18 -28.66 0.23
CA ILE A 125 -13.96 -27.21 0.39
C ILE A 125 -14.15 -26.88 1.88
N ARG A 126 -13.17 -26.16 2.46
CA ARG A 126 -13.17 -25.79 3.87
C ARG A 126 -13.28 -24.29 4.02
N LYS A 127 -14.12 -23.85 4.96
CA LYS A 127 -14.12 -22.48 5.47
C LYS A 127 -13.10 -22.43 6.61
N ASN A 128 -12.07 -21.60 6.47
CA ASN A 128 -10.94 -21.55 7.39
C ASN A 128 -11.09 -20.45 8.43
N GLU A 129 -11.35 -19.22 7.97
CA GLU A 129 -11.48 -18.04 8.82
C GLU A 129 -12.68 -17.19 8.36
N THR A 130 -13.25 -16.39 9.25
CA THR A 130 -14.34 -15.45 8.96
C THR A 130 -14.12 -14.15 9.72
N THR A 131 -14.40 -13.03 9.06
CA THR A 131 -14.40 -11.70 9.66
C THR A 131 -15.64 -10.93 9.20
N GLY A 132 -16.09 -9.97 9.99
CA GLY A 132 -16.98 -8.94 9.48
C GLY A 132 -16.25 -8.04 8.48
N GLY A 133 -16.97 -7.47 7.52
CA GLY A 133 -16.40 -6.62 6.47
C GLY A 133 -16.11 -5.18 6.90
N GLY A 134 -16.63 -4.78 8.06
CA GLY A 134 -16.44 -3.44 8.61
C GLY A 134 -17.03 -2.37 7.70
N ASN A 135 -16.23 -1.35 7.40
CA ASN A 135 -16.64 -0.24 6.53
C ASN A 135 -16.14 -0.34 5.09
N THR A 136 -15.54 -1.47 4.71
CA THR A 136 -14.86 -1.65 3.42
C THR A 136 -15.85 -1.91 2.29
N THR A 137 -15.71 -1.20 1.18
CA THR A 137 -16.47 -1.48 -0.06
C THR A 137 -15.70 -2.42 -1.00
N ILE A 138 -16.41 -3.07 -1.93
CA ILE A 138 -15.77 -3.88 -2.97
C ILE A 138 -14.81 -3.04 -3.83
N LYS A 139 -15.15 -1.78 -4.12
CA LYS A 139 -14.29 -0.86 -4.87
C LYS A 139 -12.98 -0.58 -4.12
N GLU A 140 -13.05 -0.29 -2.83
CA GLU A 140 -11.86 -0.05 -1.99
C GLU A 140 -10.95 -1.28 -1.94
N LEU A 141 -11.52 -2.49 -1.86
CA LEU A 141 -10.75 -3.72 -1.87
C LEU A 141 -10.05 -3.96 -3.22
N ILE A 142 -10.74 -3.73 -4.34
CA ILE A 142 -10.17 -3.91 -5.68
C ILE A 142 -9.08 -2.87 -5.95
N ASN A 143 -9.29 -1.62 -5.53
CA ASN A 143 -8.25 -0.60 -5.58
C ASN A 143 -7.03 -0.98 -4.73
N TYR A 144 -7.23 -1.60 -3.57
CA TYR A 144 -6.14 -2.09 -2.73
C TYR A 144 -5.33 -3.20 -3.42
N ILE A 145 -6.00 -4.22 -3.99
CA ILE A 145 -5.34 -5.30 -4.75
C ILE A 145 -4.51 -4.72 -5.91
N TRP A 146 -5.04 -3.69 -6.57
CA TRP A 146 -4.36 -2.98 -7.64
C TRP A 146 -3.12 -2.22 -7.16
N ARG A 147 -3.23 -1.44 -6.08
CA ARG A 147 -2.11 -0.70 -5.49
C ARG A 147 -0.95 -1.61 -5.10
N LYS A 148 -1.27 -2.81 -4.61
CA LYS A 148 -0.30 -3.87 -4.30
C LYS A 148 0.24 -4.58 -5.54
N ASP A 149 -0.16 -4.16 -6.75
CA ASP A 149 0.32 -4.67 -8.04
C ASP A 149 0.23 -6.21 -8.13
N CYS A 150 -0.83 -6.76 -7.52
CA CYS A 150 -0.96 -8.21 -7.35
C CYS A 150 -1.08 -8.96 -8.67
N LEU A 151 -1.47 -8.28 -9.76
CA LEU A 151 -1.54 -8.87 -11.09
C LEU A 151 -0.15 -9.11 -11.71
N ASN A 152 0.84 -8.28 -11.42
CA ASN A 152 2.20 -8.42 -11.94
C ASN A 152 3.12 -9.17 -10.96
N ASP A 153 2.56 -9.71 -9.88
CA ASP A 153 3.29 -10.49 -8.92
C ASP A 153 3.39 -11.95 -9.36
N VAL A 154 4.62 -12.40 -9.66
CA VAL A 154 4.90 -13.69 -10.28
C VAL A 154 4.34 -14.81 -9.41
N TYR A 155 3.49 -15.65 -10.00
CA TYR A 155 2.90 -16.76 -9.27
C TYR A 155 3.85 -17.96 -9.17
N HIS A 156 4.23 -18.30 -7.94
CA HIS A 156 5.02 -19.47 -7.58
C HIS A 156 4.13 -20.49 -6.88
N LEU A 157 3.75 -21.55 -7.59
CA LEU A 157 2.86 -22.60 -7.10
C LEU A 157 3.36 -23.28 -5.81
N LEU A 158 4.68 -23.42 -5.66
CA LEU A 158 5.32 -24.05 -4.52
C LEU A 158 5.60 -23.09 -3.34
N ALA A 159 5.43 -21.77 -3.53
CA ALA A 159 5.75 -20.76 -2.52
C ALA A 159 4.52 -20.17 -1.82
N ALA A 160 3.38 -20.86 -1.89
CA ALA A 160 2.14 -20.47 -1.22
C ALA A 160 1.52 -19.12 -1.71
N ASN A 161 1.70 -18.76 -2.98
CA ASN A 161 1.27 -17.45 -3.49
C ASN A 161 -0.25 -17.21 -3.44
N CYS A 162 -1.08 -18.25 -3.60
CA CYS A 162 -2.52 -18.11 -3.42
C CYS A 162 -2.92 -17.91 -1.94
N GLN A 163 -2.19 -18.53 -1.00
CA GLN A 163 -2.40 -18.34 0.43
C GLN A 163 -1.99 -16.93 0.86
N ILE A 164 -0.83 -16.46 0.40
CA ILE A 164 -0.35 -15.09 0.68
C ILE A 164 -1.32 -14.07 0.10
N PHE A 165 -1.76 -14.26 -1.14
CA PHE A 165 -2.76 -13.38 -1.75
C PHE A 165 -4.09 -13.38 -0.99
N ALA A 166 -4.62 -14.55 -0.64
CA ALA A 166 -5.87 -14.65 0.12
C ALA A 166 -5.73 -14.00 1.50
N ALA A 167 -4.63 -14.25 2.22
CA ALA A 167 -4.35 -13.62 3.52
C ALA A 167 -4.30 -12.10 3.40
N MET A 168 -3.58 -11.56 2.41
CA MET A 168 -3.48 -10.11 2.17
C MET A 168 -4.85 -9.46 1.90
N VAL A 169 -5.70 -10.10 1.09
CA VAL A 169 -7.08 -9.63 0.83
C VAL A 169 -7.93 -9.70 2.10
N PHE A 170 -7.85 -10.80 2.84
CA PHE A 170 -8.62 -11.00 4.06
C PHE A 170 -8.22 -10.03 5.18
N ASP A 171 -6.92 -9.83 5.39
CA ASP A 171 -6.39 -8.92 6.41
C ASP A 171 -6.78 -7.47 6.14
N ARG A 172 -6.85 -7.08 4.85
CA ARG A 172 -7.37 -5.76 4.46
C ARG A 172 -8.81 -5.55 4.91
N ILE A 173 -9.65 -6.57 4.76
CA ILE A 173 -11.06 -6.52 5.16
C ILE A 173 -11.17 -6.54 6.70
N LYS A 174 -10.38 -7.37 7.36
CA LYS A 174 -10.34 -7.52 8.82
C LYS A 174 -9.85 -6.27 9.53
N SER A 175 -8.91 -5.53 8.94
CA SER A 175 -8.27 -4.35 9.53
C SER A 175 -8.17 -3.18 8.53
N PRO A 176 -9.29 -2.50 8.22
CA PRO A 176 -9.33 -1.47 7.17
C PRO A 176 -8.63 -0.16 7.55
N TYR A 177 -8.33 0.04 8.84
CA TYR A 177 -7.86 1.31 9.40
C TYR A 177 -6.34 1.54 9.30
N ASN A 178 -5.60 0.61 8.71
CA ASN A 178 -4.14 0.73 8.55
C ASN A 178 -3.72 1.73 7.45
N ASP A 179 -4.66 2.51 6.90
CA ASP A 179 -4.48 3.39 5.74
C ASP A 179 -5.11 4.79 5.94
N GLN A 180 -5.20 5.28 7.19
CA GLN A 180 -5.71 6.63 7.42
C GLN A 180 -4.69 7.68 6.96
N VAL A 181 -5.15 8.55 6.06
CA VAL A 181 -4.40 9.70 5.58
C VAL A 181 -5.05 10.95 6.15
N TYR A 182 -4.22 11.83 6.70
CA TYR A 182 -4.65 13.17 7.04
C TYR A 182 -4.63 14.02 5.77
N PHE A 183 -5.80 14.44 5.31
CA PHE A 183 -5.98 15.22 4.10
C PHE A 183 -6.70 16.55 4.39
N ASP A 184 -6.03 17.66 4.12
CA ASP A 184 -6.59 19.00 4.28
C ASP A 184 -6.58 19.73 2.93
N GLU A 185 -7.74 19.86 2.28
CA GLU A 185 -7.86 20.46 0.94
C GLU A 185 -7.65 21.98 0.90
N ALA A 186 -7.77 22.64 2.06
CA ALA A 186 -7.73 24.09 2.20
C ALA A 186 -7.21 24.48 3.59
N ALA A 187 -5.94 24.14 3.86
CA ALA A 187 -5.30 24.37 5.15
C ALA A 187 -5.20 25.86 5.54
N ASP A 188 -5.44 26.76 4.60
CA ASP A 188 -5.49 28.21 4.77
C ASP A 188 -6.87 28.75 5.19
N LEU A 189 -7.91 27.92 5.22
CA LEU A 189 -9.25 28.31 5.64
C LEU A 189 -9.55 27.92 7.10
N PRO A 190 -10.38 28.70 7.83
CA PRO A 190 -10.83 28.34 9.16
C PRO A 190 -11.61 27.02 9.12
N ARG A 191 -11.25 26.08 10.00
CA ARG A 191 -11.93 24.79 10.04
C ARG A 191 -13.31 24.90 10.68
N SER A 192 -14.28 24.28 10.05
CA SER A 192 -15.52 23.88 10.72
C SER A 192 -15.18 22.77 11.73
N THR A 193 -15.78 22.81 12.92
CA THR A 193 -15.53 21.85 14.00
C THR A 193 -16.13 20.47 13.74
N THR A 194 -16.84 20.26 12.63
CA THR A 194 -17.64 19.06 12.38
C THR A 194 -17.05 18.09 11.34
N SER A 195 -16.04 18.47 10.56
CA SER A 195 -15.43 17.59 9.54
C SER A 195 -14.04 17.08 9.96
N SER A 196 -13.89 15.75 10.06
CA SER A 196 -12.59 15.10 10.22
C SER A 196 -11.80 15.17 8.90
N CYS A 197 -10.55 15.64 8.95
CA CYS A 197 -9.60 15.60 7.83
C CYS A 197 -9.02 14.19 7.59
N TYR A 198 -9.35 13.21 8.43
CA TYR A 198 -8.90 11.84 8.23
C TYR A 198 -9.84 11.11 7.29
N MET A 199 -9.27 10.54 6.26
CA MET A 199 -9.97 9.73 5.28
C MET A 199 -9.09 8.54 4.87
N ASN A 200 -9.70 7.53 4.27
CA ASN A 200 -8.95 6.40 3.74
C ASN A 200 -8.23 6.77 2.44
N VAL A 201 -7.28 5.94 2.01
CA VAL A 201 -6.50 6.20 0.79
C VAL A 201 -7.38 6.36 -0.45
N ASP A 202 -8.42 5.55 -0.62
CA ASP A 202 -9.33 5.66 -1.78
C ASP A 202 -10.06 7.01 -1.83
N GLN A 203 -10.50 7.51 -0.68
CA GLN A 203 -11.09 8.84 -0.55
C GLN A 203 -10.08 9.93 -0.90
N VAL A 204 -8.84 9.83 -0.42
CA VAL A 204 -7.78 10.78 -0.79
C VAL A 204 -7.53 10.81 -2.29
N PHE A 205 -7.46 9.63 -2.93
CA PHE A 205 -7.26 9.57 -4.38
C PHE A 205 -8.37 10.30 -5.13
N ASN A 206 -9.64 10.14 -4.72
CA ASN A 206 -10.76 10.84 -5.36
C ASN A 206 -10.67 12.37 -5.16
N GLU A 207 -10.39 12.83 -3.93
CA GLU A 207 -10.29 14.27 -3.65
C GLU A 207 -9.09 14.92 -4.33
N VAL A 208 -7.93 14.27 -4.31
CA VAL A 208 -6.73 14.73 -5.01
C VAL A 208 -6.98 14.76 -6.51
N GLN A 209 -7.63 13.74 -7.08
CA GLN A 209 -7.96 13.73 -8.51
C GLN A 209 -8.86 14.91 -8.88
N ARG A 210 -9.90 15.18 -8.09
CA ARG A 210 -10.80 16.32 -8.27
C ARG A 210 -10.06 17.66 -8.21
N LEU A 211 -9.18 17.83 -7.22
CA LEU A 211 -8.49 19.10 -6.97
C LEU A 211 -7.30 19.36 -7.91
N SER A 212 -6.63 18.31 -8.36
CA SER A 212 -5.44 18.41 -9.21
C SER A 212 -5.72 18.28 -10.71
N ALA A 213 -6.99 18.14 -11.10
CA ALA A 213 -7.40 18.04 -12.51
C ALA A 213 -7.01 19.28 -13.34
N SER A 214 -6.95 20.45 -12.71
CA SER A 214 -6.60 21.73 -13.34
C SER A 214 -5.23 22.27 -12.93
N GLU A 215 -4.45 21.52 -12.14
CA GLU A 215 -3.19 22.02 -11.58
C GLU A 215 -2.02 21.14 -12.01
N THR A 216 -0.91 21.76 -12.43
CA THR A 216 0.36 21.08 -12.69
C THR A 216 1.49 21.67 -11.88
N PHE A 217 2.45 20.84 -11.48
CA PHE A 217 3.59 21.27 -10.69
C PHE A 217 4.54 22.15 -11.51
N THR A 218 4.91 23.28 -10.92
CA THR A 218 5.88 24.23 -11.46
C THR A 218 7.19 24.20 -10.67
N LYS A 219 7.11 23.99 -9.36
CA LYS A 219 8.27 23.99 -8.46
C LYS A 219 8.14 22.92 -7.37
N LEU A 220 9.26 22.34 -6.96
CA LEU A 220 9.35 21.38 -5.87
C LEU A 220 10.43 21.83 -4.89
N GLU A 221 10.06 21.87 -3.61
CA GLU A 221 10.91 22.23 -2.50
C GLU A 221 10.92 21.08 -1.50
N ILE A 222 12.10 20.62 -1.07
CA ILE A 222 12.23 19.70 0.08
C ILE A 222 12.72 20.46 1.29
N TYR A 223 12.15 20.13 2.43
CA TYR A 223 12.40 20.76 3.70
C TYR A 223 12.85 19.73 4.72
N LYS A 224 13.91 20.06 5.46
CA LYS A 224 14.47 19.23 6.52
C LYS A 224 14.34 19.94 7.87
N VAL A 225 13.78 19.24 8.85
CA VAL A 225 13.49 19.76 10.19
C VAL A 225 14.00 18.79 11.25
N PRO A 226 14.74 19.22 12.30
CA PRO A 226 15.22 18.30 13.34
C PRO A 226 14.09 17.54 14.07
N VAL A 227 14.26 16.23 14.31
CA VAL A 227 13.30 15.31 14.99
C VAL A 227 13.34 15.46 16.51
N SER A 228 14.37 16.08 17.09
CA SER A 228 14.50 16.35 18.54
C SER A 228 13.39 17.25 19.13
N SER A 229 12.36 17.53 18.34
CA SER A 229 11.22 18.41 18.57
C SER A 229 9.88 17.66 18.54
N TRP A 230 9.88 16.35 18.27
CA TRP A 230 8.69 15.51 18.22
C TRP A 230 8.38 14.94 19.60
N ASN A 231 7.19 15.23 20.15
CA ASN A 231 6.65 14.49 21.30
C ASN A 231 6.13 13.13 20.84
N ILE A 232 7.02 12.16 20.61
CA ILE A 232 6.63 10.75 20.60
C ILE A 232 6.73 10.28 22.06
N PRO A 233 5.70 9.66 22.66
CA PRO A 233 5.84 9.06 23.98
C PRO A 233 7.06 8.11 24.00
N ASP A 234 7.87 8.19 25.06
CA ASP A 234 9.25 7.68 25.24
C ASP A 234 9.55 6.20 24.92
N PHE A 235 8.66 5.47 24.26
CA PHE A 235 8.78 4.05 23.98
C PHE A 235 9.53 3.67 22.69
N PHE A 236 10.10 4.62 21.95
CA PHE A 236 10.55 4.34 20.57
C PHE A 236 11.92 4.90 20.19
N VAL A 237 12.90 4.81 21.09
CA VAL A 237 14.30 4.81 20.67
C VAL A 237 14.63 3.38 20.20
N PRO A 238 15.08 3.15 18.95
CA PRO A 238 15.56 1.84 18.55
C PRO A 238 16.73 1.47 19.45
N VAL A 239 16.61 0.37 20.20
CA VAL A 239 17.65 -0.23 21.07
C VAL A 239 18.97 -0.50 20.31
N PHE A 240 18.97 -0.39 18.97
CA PHE A 240 20.11 -0.58 18.08
C PHE A 240 21.26 0.44 18.24
N LEU A 241 21.09 1.56 18.95
CA LEU A 241 22.20 2.50 19.22
C LEU A 241 23.01 2.19 20.48
N LEU A 242 22.60 1.22 21.31
CA LEU A 242 23.29 0.95 22.58
C LEU A 242 24.57 0.07 22.53
N PRO A 243 24.92 -0.73 21.50
CA PRO A 243 26.05 -1.65 21.64
C PRO A 243 27.31 -1.29 20.84
N LEU A 244 27.58 -0.03 20.48
CA LEU A 244 28.87 0.33 19.85
C LEU A 244 29.87 1.06 20.77
N PHE A 245 29.43 1.60 21.91
CA PHE A 245 30.32 2.38 22.79
C PHE A 245 31.11 1.55 23.81
N LEU A 246 30.83 0.24 23.95
CA LEU A 246 31.45 -0.61 24.99
C LEU A 246 32.63 -1.48 24.53
N ILE A 247 33.12 -1.34 23.29
CA ILE A 247 34.25 -2.13 22.79
C ILE A 247 35.41 -1.22 22.36
N ILE A 248 35.99 -0.45 23.29
CA ILE A 248 37.33 0.12 23.10
C ILE A 248 38.12 0.04 24.42
N THR A 249 38.63 -1.15 24.74
CA THR A 249 39.71 -1.33 25.71
C THR A 249 40.72 -2.39 25.24
N ALA A 250 41.33 -2.23 24.06
CA ALA A 250 42.59 -2.90 23.70
C ALA A 250 43.26 -2.27 22.45
N PRO A 251 44.61 -2.29 22.34
CA PRO A 251 45.34 -1.52 21.34
C PRO A 251 45.50 -2.31 20.04
N ILE A 252 44.51 -2.23 19.14
CA ILE A 252 44.66 -2.62 17.73
C ILE A 252 44.14 -1.47 16.87
N ALA A 253 44.84 -0.33 16.90
CA ALA A 253 44.30 0.94 16.42
C ALA A 253 44.51 1.24 14.93
N ALA A 254 45.36 0.53 14.18
CA ALA A 254 45.68 0.98 12.81
C ALA A 254 44.71 0.50 11.70
N PRO A 255 44.29 -0.78 11.60
CA PRO A 255 43.43 -1.24 10.51
C PRO A 255 41.95 -0.89 10.73
N ILE A 256 41.55 -0.70 11.98
CA ILE A 256 40.17 -0.44 12.38
C ILE A 256 39.80 1.03 12.09
N ILE A 257 40.72 1.99 12.18
CA ILE A 257 40.43 3.43 11.92
C ILE A 257 40.07 3.68 10.45
N ALA A 258 40.66 2.95 9.49
CA ALA A 258 40.30 3.05 8.07
C ALA A 258 38.91 2.43 7.76
N ALA A 259 38.57 1.31 8.41
CA ALA A 259 37.23 0.73 8.32
C ALA A 259 36.17 1.59 9.05
N ILE A 260 36.52 2.20 10.19
CA ILE A 260 35.67 3.14 10.96
C ILE A 260 35.49 4.46 10.23
N SER A 261 36.41 4.93 9.38
CA SER A 261 36.18 6.15 8.59
C SER A 261 35.23 5.90 7.42
N ALA A 262 35.27 4.72 6.80
CA ALA A 262 34.26 4.29 5.82
C ALA A 262 32.89 3.96 6.47
N LEU A 263 32.88 3.34 7.66
CA LEU A 263 31.68 3.22 8.49
C LEU A 263 31.22 4.57 9.03
N GLY A 264 32.13 5.50 9.28
CA GLY A 264 31.90 6.85 9.80
C GLY A 264 31.13 7.70 8.81
N TYR A 265 31.49 7.61 7.53
CA TYR A 265 30.78 8.29 6.45
C TYR A 265 29.37 7.72 6.19
N THR A 266 29.19 6.40 6.36
CA THR A 266 27.86 5.77 6.27
C THR A 266 27.03 6.01 7.53
N THR A 267 27.60 5.91 8.73
CA THR A 267 26.92 6.19 10.01
C THR A 267 26.56 7.66 10.18
N THR A 268 27.36 8.62 9.70
CA THR A 268 27.01 10.05 9.72
C THR A 268 25.81 10.34 8.81
N LYS A 269 25.82 9.89 7.55
CA LYS A 269 24.66 10.00 6.64
C LYS A 269 23.40 9.32 7.20
N ILE A 270 23.57 8.14 7.78
CA ILE A 270 22.47 7.38 8.39
C ILE A 270 21.96 8.09 9.65
N SER A 271 22.83 8.65 10.50
CA SER A 271 22.46 9.44 11.69
C SER A 271 21.80 10.79 11.34
N GLU A 272 22.20 11.42 10.24
CA GLU A 272 21.58 12.64 9.71
C GLU A 272 20.17 12.37 9.19
N LEU A 273 19.94 11.24 8.54
CA LEU A 273 18.62 10.77 8.13
C LEU A 273 17.71 10.46 9.32
N PHE A 274 18.26 10.00 10.44
CA PHE A 274 17.51 9.62 11.64
C PHE A 274 17.23 10.78 12.61
N SER A 275 17.88 11.92 12.41
CA SER A 275 17.73 13.12 13.25
C SER A 275 16.85 14.19 12.64
N HIS A 276 16.33 13.99 11.42
CA HIS A 276 15.53 14.99 10.71
C HIS A 276 14.26 14.41 10.07
N HIS A 277 13.16 15.11 10.27
CA HIS A 277 11.92 14.95 9.53
C HIS A 277 12.04 15.67 8.20
N LEU A 278 11.55 15.05 7.14
CA LEU A 278 11.57 15.59 5.80
C LEU A 278 10.15 15.65 5.26
N PHE A 279 9.84 16.76 4.60
CA PHE A 279 8.59 16.94 3.87
C PHE A 279 8.86 17.70 2.57
N VAL A 280 7.96 17.55 1.61
CA VAL A 280 8.04 18.24 0.33
C VAL A 280 6.88 19.20 0.16
N ILE A 281 7.12 20.33 -0.51
CA ILE A 281 6.10 21.25 -0.98
C ILE A 281 6.22 21.40 -2.49
N PHE A 282 5.10 21.22 -3.18
CA PHE A 282 4.94 21.49 -4.60
C PHE A 282 4.22 22.84 -4.78
N GLU A 283 4.73 23.70 -5.65
CA GLU A 283 4.01 24.84 -6.20
C GLU A 283 3.35 24.43 -7.52
N THR A 284 2.15 24.93 -7.77
CA THR A 284 1.41 24.70 -9.02
C THR A 284 1.44 25.91 -9.95
N ASP A 285 1.00 25.73 -11.18
CA ASP A 285 0.70 26.79 -12.16
C ASP A 285 -0.44 27.72 -11.71
N GLU A 286 -1.40 27.19 -10.96
CA GLU A 286 -2.52 27.93 -10.35
C GLU A 286 -2.13 28.69 -9.06
N LYS A 287 -0.82 28.79 -8.75
CA LYS A 287 -0.31 29.44 -7.53
C LYS A 287 -0.89 28.87 -6.23
N THR A 288 -1.21 27.58 -6.25
CA THR A 288 -1.53 26.78 -5.08
C THR A 288 -0.32 25.95 -4.67
N TYR A 289 -0.35 25.47 -3.43
CA TYR A 289 0.73 24.68 -2.86
C TYR A 289 0.17 23.39 -2.30
N TRP A 290 0.93 22.32 -2.49
CA TRP A 290 0.66 21.02 -1.89
C TRP A 290 1.83 20.60 -1.03
N SER A 291 1.56 20.17 0.21
CA SER A 291 2.55 19.53 1.06
C SER A 291 2.29 18.03 1.17
N PHE A 292 3.37 17.26 1.26
CA PHE A 292 3.33 15.83 1.47
C PHE A 292 4.40 15.43 2.49
N GLU A 293 4.00 14.67 3.51
CA GLU A 293 4.90 14.13 4.50
C GLU A 293 4.43 12.77 5.06
N ARG A 294 5.39 11.97 5.53
CA ARG A 294 5.13 10.75 6.29
C ARG A 294 5.47 11.02 7.75
N LEU A 295 4.50 10.81 8.64
CA LEU A 295 4.70 10.71 10.08
C LEU A 295 4.77 9.23 10.48
N PRO A 296 5.12 8.83 11.71
CA PRO A 296 5.27 7.41 12.06
C PRO A 296 3.97 6.62 11.91
N THR A 297 2.84 7.29 12.19
CA THR A 297 1.51 6.66 12.26
C THR A 297 0.60 6.98 11.08
N ARG A 298 0.96 7.95 10.22
CA ARG A 298 0.13 8.35 9.08
C ARG A 298 0.89 9.04 7.96
N PHE A 299 0.22 9.18 6.82
CA PHE A 299 0.56 10.17 5.81
C PHE A 299 -0.22 11.47 6.06
N THR A 300 0.40 12.60 5.76
CA THR A 300 -0.22 13.92 5.81
C THR A 300 -0.07 14.58 4.43
N ILE A 301 -1.19 15.04 3.89
CA ILE A 301 -1.27 15.76 2.62
C ILE A 301 -2.12 17.00 2.86
N GLN A 302 -1.61 18.17 2.49
CA GLN A 302 -2.33 19.42 2.69
C GLN A 302 -2.20 20.31 1.46
N ARG A 303 -3.24 21.08 1.16
CA ARG A 303 -3.27 22.06 0.09
C ARG A 303 -3.62 23.43 0.64
N ALA A 304 -2.98 24.47 0.13
CA ALA A 304 -3.25 25.86 0.51
C ALA A 304 -2.90 26.82 -0.62
N ARG A 305 -3.45 28.04 -0.60
CA ARG A 305 -2.99 29.15 -1.46
C ARG A 305 -1.80 29.89 -0.87
N ASN A 306 -1.53 29.72 0.42
CA ASN A 306 -0.39 30.31 1.10
C ASN A 306 0.58 29.22 1.57
N LYS A 307 1.79 29.21 1.00
CA LYS A 307 2.86 28.28 1.36
C LYS A 307 3.27 28.38 2.83
N ASP A 308 3.25 29.58 3.42
CA ASP A 308 3.70 29.79 4.80
C ASP A 308 2.79 29.06 5.79
N ILE A 309 1.52 28.84 5.44
CA ILE A 309 0.59 28.07 6.25
C ILE A 309 0.97 26.59 6.24
N LEU A 310 1.35 26.04 5.09
CA LEU A 310 1.84 24.66 5.00
C LEU A 310 3.16 24.48 5.76
N LEU A 311 4.10 25.42 5.59
CA LEU A 311 5.35 25.42 6.32
C LEU A 311 5.11 25.43 7.83
N LYS A 312 4.21 26.29 8.31
CA LYS A 312 3.86 26.38 9.72
C LYS A 312 3.21 25.10 10.23
N GLU A 313 2.31 24.47 9.48
CA GLU A 313 1.67 23.22 9.92
C GLU A 313 2.65 22.04 9.96
N CYS A 314 3.47 21.85 8.92
CA CYS A 314 4.51 20.82 8.91
C CYS A 314 5.55 21.06 10.03
N GLN A 315 5.86 22.34 10.32
CA GLN A 315 6.73 22.71 11.43
C GLN A 315 6.09 22.58 12.81
N ARG A 316 4.77 22.78 12.97
CA ARG A 316 4.08 22.70 14.27
C ARG A 316 4.20 21.31 14.92
N ILE A 317 4.43 20.29 14.10
CA ILE A 317 4.72 18.92 14.53
C ILE A 317 6.10 18.85 15.23
N SER A 318 7.00 19.78 14.91
CA SER A 318 8.31 20.03 15.50
C SER A 318 8.27 21.25 16.45
N ARG A 319 8.03 21.05 17.75
CA ARG A 319 7.73 22.12 18.72
C ARG A 319 8.85 23.13 19.06
N ASN A 320 9.92 23.27 18.26
CA ASN A 320 10.89 24.35 18.49
C ASN A 320 10.47 25.62 17.73
N THR A 321 10.01 26.61 18.48
CA THR A 321 9.50 27.93 18.07
C THR A 321 10.55 28.88 17.47
N LEU A 322 11.74 28.37 17.14
CA LEU A 322 12.79 29.13 16.49
C LEU A 322 12.95 28.60 15.06
N LEU A 323 12.57 29.44 14.09
CA LEU A 323 12.65 29.31 12.61
C LEU A 323 14.04 28.95 12.05
N VAL A 324 14.99 28.50 12.87
CA VAL A 324 16.41 28.80 12.65
C VAL A 324 17.13 27.74 11.81
N ASN A 325 16.62 26.51 11.71
CA ASN A 325 17.31 25.41 11.01
C ASN A 325 16.42 24.69 9.98
N LEU A 326 15.77 25.45 9.08
CA LEU A 326 15.06 24.87 7.94
C LEU A 326 16.01 24.80 6.74
N GLU A 327 16.59 23.63 6.49
CA GLU A 327 17.35 23.42 5.26
C GLU A 327 16.36 23.20 4.11
N LYS A 328 16.58 23.92 3.01
CA LYS A 328 15.72 23.93 1.83
C LYS A 328 16.56 23.64 0.59
N SER A 329 16.01 22.82 -0.30
CA SER A 329 16.49 22.71 -1.69
C SER A 329 15.31 22.77 -2.65
N ASP A 330 15.44 23.54 -3.73
CA ASP A 330 14.39 23.71 -4.73
C ASP A 330 14.85 23.42 -6.16
N VAL A 331 13.93 22.87 -6.95
CA VAL A 331 14.17 22.38 -8.31
C VAL A 331 12.94 22.57 -9.19
N ALA A 332 13.16 22.63 -10.50
CA ALA A 332 12.09 22.52 -11.48
C ALA A 332 11.48 21.10 -11.44
N VAL A 333 10.18 21.00 -11.72
CA VAL A 333 9.43 19.73 -11.64
C VAL A 333 9.03 19.27 -13.03
N ARG A 334 8.87 17.96 -13.21
CA ARG A 334 8.20 17.39 -14.38
C ARG A 334 6.75 17.90 -14.42
N HIS A 335 6.19 18.13 -15.62
CA HIS A 335 4.77 18.48 -15.78
C HIS A 335 3.88 17.29 -15.37
N GLN A 336 3.61 17.21 -14.07
CA GLN A 336 2.81 16.21 -13.40
C GLN A 336 2.01 16.91 -12.29
N ASN A 337 1.16 16.16 -11.58
CA ASN A 337 0.35 16.69 -10.50
C ASN A 337 0.32 15.72 -9.32
N MET A 338 -0.47 16.05 -8.29
CA MET A 338 -0.49 15.29 -7.05
C MET A 338 -0.99 13.85 -7.22
N ASN A 339 -1.79 13.56 -8.27
CA ASN A 339 -2.15 12.16 -8.58
C ASN A 339 -0.91 11.30 -8.86
N ALA A 340 0.06 11.84 -9.60
CA ALA A 340 1.28 11.11 -9.91
C ALA A 340 2.09 10.78 -8.64
N VAL A 341 2.09 11.68 -7.65
CA VAL A 341 2.74 11.44 -6.35
C VAL A 341 2.02 10.33 -5.59
N LEU A 342 0.69 10.35 -5.55
CA LEU A 342 -0.09 9.30 -4.91
C LEU A 342 0.17 7.92 -5.55
N GLU A 343 0.12 7.85 -6.88
CA GLU A 343 0.43 6.62 -7.64
C GLU A 343 1.85 6.11 -7.35
N PHE A 344 2.83 7.02 -7.22
CA PHE A 344 4.20 6.67 -6.89
C PHE A 344 4.36 6.11 -5.47
N ILE A 345 3.69 6.71 -4.49
CA ILE A 345 3.79 6.31 -3.08
C ILE A 345 3.09 5.00 -2.82
N TRP A 346 1.88 4.83 -3.34
CA TRP A 346 1.03 3.70 -2.99
C TRP A 346 1.24 2.44 -3.86
N ARG A 347 2.22 2.45 -4.77
CA ARG A 347 2.56 1.28 -5.60
C ARG A 347 3.53 0.31 -4.91
N ARG A 348 3.13 -0.96 -4.86
CA ARG A 348 3.79 -2.25 -4.50
C ARG A 348 4.81 -2.33 -3.37
N GLU A 349 5.75 -1.41 -3.19
CA GLU A 349 6.95 -1.66 -2.37
C GLU A 349 7.16 -0.66 -1.21
N ARG A 350 6.28 0.32 -1.01
CA ARG A 350 6.55 1.44 -0.08
C ARG A 350 5.58 1.60 1.08
N CYS A 351 4.46 0.87 1.07
CA CYS A 351 3.37 1.03 2.04
C CYS A 351 3.04 -0.28 2.80
N ASP A 352 4.00 -1.19 2.96
CA ASP A 352 3.78 -2.42 3.76
C ASP A 352 4.04 -2.21 5.27
N ILE A 353 4.56 -1.05 5.66
CA ILE A 353 4.92 -0.77 7.05
C ILE A 353 4.07 0.40 7.57
N PHE A 354 2.96 0.04 8.25
CA PHE A 354 2.06 1.00 8.90
C PHE A 354 2.75 1.82 9.99
N TYR A 355 3.60 1.15 10.78
CA TYR A 355 4.45 1.80 11.77
C TYR A 355 5.86 1.95 11.21
N LEU A 356 6.11 3.09 10.58
CA LEU A 356 7.45 3.40 10.11
C LEU A 356 8.19 4.06 11.29
N PRO A 357 9.30 3.50 11.79
CA PRO A 357 10.06 4.17 12.85
C PRO A 357 10.40 5.59 12.41
N ALA A 358 10.36 6.56 13.31
CA ALA A 358 10.54 7.99 12.98
C ALA A 358 11.79 8.25 12.12
N ALA A 359 12.84 7.48 12.37
CA ALA A 359 14.06 7.39 11.59
C ALA A 359 13.86 7.20 10.07
N PHE A 360 12.84 6.46 9.65
CA PHE A 360 12.60 6.15 8.23
C PHE A 360 11.53 7.04 7.59
N CYS A 361 10.81 7.85 8.38
CA CYS A 361 9.75 8.75 7.88
C CYS A 361 10.25 9.72 6.80
N GLY A 362 11.45 10.30 7.00
CA GLY A 362 12.02 11.25 6.04
C GLY A 362 12.44 10.64 4.70
N GLN A 363 12.62 9.32 4.62
CA GLN A 363 13.03 8.66 3.37
C GLN A 363 11.96 8.77 2.28
N ILE A 364 10.69 8.77 2.65
CA ILE A 364 9.60 8.86 1.67
C ILE A 364 9.62 10.24 0.98
N ALA A 365 9.78 11.31 1.76
CA ALA A 365 9.88 12.67 1.20
C ALA A 365 11.09 12.81 0.26
N LEU A 366 12.24 12.23 0.61
CA LEU A 366 13.42 12.19 -0.29
C LEU A 366 13.15 11.43 -1.57
N GLN A 367 12.52 10.25 -1.50
CA GLN A 367 12.17 9.47 -2.68
C GLN A 367 11.22 10.24 -3.61
N VAL A 368 10.24 10.95 -3.05
CA VAL A 368 9.36 11.84 -3.82
C VAL A 368 10.16 12.96 -4.45
N TYR A 369 11.03 13.61 -3.69
CA TYR A 369 11.88 14.68 -4.21
C TYR A 369 12.74 14.21 -5.39
N ASP A 370 13.42 13.08 -5.23
CA ASP A 370 14.30 12.51 -6.25
C ASP A 370 13.57 12.03 -7.51
N GLN A 371 12.34 11.52 -7.36
CA GLN A 371 11.53 11.08 -8.49
C GLN A 371 11.00 12.25 -9.34
N PHE A 372 10.58 13.33 -8.68
CA PHE A 372 9.82 14.41 -9.32
C PHE A 372 10.69 15.61 -9.73
N LYS A 373 11.91 15.74 -9.21
CA LYS A 373 12.87 16.73 -9.70
C LYS A 373 13.19 16.53 -11.18
N ARG A 374 13.25 17.61 -11.95
CA ARG A 374 13.88 17.62 -13.28
C ARG A 374 15.39 17.64 -13.07
N THR A 375 16.07 16.65 -13.64
CA THR A 375 17.53 16.63 -13.85
C THR A 375 17.94 17.60 -14.94
#